data_AF-A0A845YZ83-F1
#
_entry.id   AF-A0A845YZ83-F1
#
_cell.length_a   1.000
_cell.length_b   1.000
_cell.length_c   1.000
_cell.angle_alpha   90.00
_cell.angle_beta   90.00
_cell.angle_gamma   90.00
#
_symmetry.space_group_name_H-M   'P 1'
#
loop_
_entity.id
_entity.type
_entity.pdbx_description
1 polymer ?
#
loop_
_entity_poly.entity_id
_entity_poly.type
_entity_poly.pdbx_seq_one_letter_code
_entity_poly.pdbx_strand_id
1 'polypeptide(L)' 'MEINGTNRDDTLNGGRGNDSIQGFSGDDQLFGGRGNDSLSGGNGDDTLNGGAGADIFVYEREST' A
#
# COMPACT_ATOMS: atom_id res chain seq x y z
N MET A 1 -8.33 6.79 -5.30
CA MET A 1 -8.76 5.61 -6.09
C MET A 1 -8.57 4.36 -5.24
N GLU A 2 -9.04 3.20 -5.70
CA GLU A 2 -8.73 1.93 -5.06
C GLU A 2 -7.81 1.13 -5.99
N ILE A 3 -6.72 0.59 -5.45
CA ILE A 3 -5.72 -0.17 -6.19
C ILE A 3 -5.39 -1.42 -5.38
N ASN A 4 -5.66 -2.58 -5.98
CA ASN A 4 -5.45 -3.88 -5.35
C ASN A 4 -4.41 -4.66 -6.15
N GLY A 5 -3.42 -5.19 -5.44
CA GLY A 5 -2.43 -6.12 -5.96
C GLY A 5 -2.98 -7.53 -6.04
N THR A 6 -2.07 -8.49 -5.87
CA THR A 6 -2.27 -9.92 -6.01
C THR A 6 -1.57 -10.65 -4.86
N ASN A 7 -1.58 -11.98 -4.86
CA ASN A 7 -0.82 -12.75 -3.86
C ASN A 7 0.64 -12.98 -4.30
N ARG A 8 1.25 -11.99 -4.97
CA ARG A 8 2.63 -11.98 -5.45
C ARG A 8 3.20 -10.59 -5.25
N ASP A 9 4.52 -10.48 -5.29
CA ASP A 9 5.24 -9.22 -5.27
C ASP A 9 4.71 -8.25 -6.35
N ASP A 10 4.15 -7.13 -5.91
CA ASP A 10 3.54 -6.12 -6.75
C ASP A 10 4.24 -4.76 -6.62
N THR A 11 4.06 -3.91 -7.64
CA THR A 11 4.47 -2.50 -7.59
C THR A 11 3.27 -1.63 -7.96
N LEU A 12 2.71 -0.93 -6.98
CA LEU A 12 1.46 -0.19 -7.12
C LEU A 12 1.69 1.32 -6.87
N ASN A 13 1.01 2.18 -7.63
CA ASN A 13 1.16 3.64 -7.56
C ASN A 13 -0.20 4.36 -7.64
N GLY A 14 -0.57 5.10 -6.60
CA GLY A 14 -1.80 5.90 -6.49
C GLY A 14 -1.74 7.21 -7.31
N GLY A 15 -0.58 7.87 -7.28
CA GLY A 15 -0.31 9.04 -8.09
C GLY A 15 -0.86 10.33 -7.48
N ARG A 16 -2.06 10.75 -7.87
CA ARG A 16 -2.68 11.98 -7.36
C ARG A 16 -4.07 11.68 -6.80
N GLY A 17 -4.39 12.33 -5.69
CA GLY A 17 -5.67 12.19 -5.02
C GLY A 17 -5.49 11.37 -3.75
N ASN A 18 -6.60 11.10 -3.07
CA ASN A 18 -6.58 10.22 -1.90
C ASN A 18 -6.80 8.79 -2.40
N ASP A 19 -5.82 7.93 -2.22
CA ASP A 19 -5.78 6.56 -2.72
C ASP A 19 -5.83 5.54 -1.59
N SER A 20 -6.46 4.39 -1.87
CA SER A 20 -6.46 3.21 -1.03
C SER A 20 -5.74 2.10 -1.80
N ILE A 21 -4.60 1.65 -1.28
CA ILE A 21 -3.71 0.71 -1.95
C ILE A 21 -3.54 -0.52 -1.06
N GLN A 22 -3.80 -1.71 -1.61
CA GLN A 22 -3.66 -2.99 -0.90
C GLN A 22 -2.78 -3.95 -1.70
N GLY A 23 -1.69 -4.44 -1.09
CA GLY A 23 -0.73 -5.37 -1.70
C GLY A 23 -1.18 -6.84 -1.65
N PHE A 24 -1.70 -7.28 -0.50
CA PHE A 24 -2.11 -8.65 -0.14
C PHE A 24 -0.98 -9.56 0.33
N SER A 25 -0.37 -10.35 -0.54
CA SER A 25 0.70 -11.28 -0.12
C SER A 25 1.87 -11.17 -1.08
N GLY A 26 3.08 -11.34 -0.57
CA GLY A 26 4.29 -11.13 -1.35
C GLY A 26 5.03 -9.91 -0.82
N ASP A 27 6.21 -9.64 -1.38
CA ASP A 27 7.04 -8.52 -0.94
C ASP A 27 6.73 -7.30 -1.83
N ASP A 28 5.83 -6.42 -1.38
CA ASP A 28 5.23 -5.38 -2.22
C ASP A 28 5.96 -4.03 -2.16
N GLN A 29 5.83 -3.25 -3.24
CA GLN A 29 6.22 -1.84 -3.28
C GLN A 29 5.00 -0.95 -3.56
N LEU A 30 4.54 -0.23 -2.53
CA LEU A 30 3.34 0.62 -2.62
C LEU A 30 3.70 2.10 -2.52
N PHE A 31 3.27 2.89 -3.51
CA PHE A 31 3.49 4.33 -3.59
C PHE A 31 2.16 5.11 -3.61
N GLY A 32 1.87 5.90 -2.56
CA GLY A 32 0.66 6.72 -2.44
C GLY A 32 0.68 7.90 -3.41
N GLY A 33 1.65 8.79 -3.25
CA GLY A 33 1.90 9.88 -4.18
C GLY A 33 1.53 11.23 -3.57
N ARG A 34 0.56 11.94 -4.14
CA ARG A 34 0.05 13.21 -3.58
C ARG A 34 -1.38 13.03 -3.12
N GLY A 35 -1.66 13.38 -1.88
CA GLY A 35 -2.98 13.27 -1.28
C GLY A 35 -2.86 12.56 0.06
N ASN A 36 -3.99 12.31 0.70
CA ASN A 36 -4.01 11.56 1.94
C ASN A 36 -4.34 10.10 1.61
N ASP A 37 -3.33 9.25 1.68
CA ASP A 37 -3.42 7.88 1.19
C ASP A 37 -3.56 6.85 2.32
N SER A 38 -4.12 5.68 2.01
CA SER A 38 -4.17 4.52 2.89
C SER A 38 -3.44 3.36 2.20
N LEU A 39 -2.34 2.89 2.79
CA LEU A 39 -1.50 1.84 2.23
C LEU A 39 -1.50 0.63 3.16
N SER A 40 -1.86 -0.53 2.63
CA SER A 40 -1.76 -1.83 3.31
C SER A 40 -0.88 -2.75 2.48
N GLY A 41 0.31 -3.10 2.99
CA GLY A 41 1.20 -4.06 2.34
C GLY A 41 0.57 -5.45 2.36
N GLY A 42 0.31 -5.96 3.56
CA GLY A 42 -0.32 -7.25 3.78
C GLY A 42 0.69 -8.19 4.39
N ASN A 43 0.76 -9.42 3.89
CA ASN A 43 1.71 -10.43 4.35
C ASN A 43 2.96 -10.43 3.47
N GLY A 44 4.13 -10.26 4.08
CA GLY A 44 5.40 -10.20 3.37
C GLY A 44 6.26 -9.06 3.87
N ASP A 45 7.44 -8.92 3.30
CA ASP A 45 8.36 -7.84 3.61
C ASP A 45 8.11 -6.65 2.67
N ASP A 46 7.16 -5.79 3.05
CA ASP A 46 6.67 -4.69 2.20
C ASP A 46 7.46 -3.38 2.34
N THR A 47 7.53 -2.63 1.24
CA THR A 47 7.99 -1.24 1.20
C THR A 47 6.82 -0.30 0.89
N LEU A 48 6.46 0.56 1.86
CA LEU A 48 5.35 1.50 1.74
C LEU A 48 5.87 2.95 1.74
N ASN A 49 5.47 3.74 0.74
CA ASN A 49 5.77 5.16 0.63
C ASN A 49 4.49 5.97 0.39
N GLY A 50 4.01 6.66 1.42
CA GLY A 50 2.81 7.51 1.32
C GLY A 50 2.99 8.74 0.43
N GLY A 51 4.20 9.30 0.38
CA GLY A 51 4.47 10.51 -0.39
C GLY A 51 4.06 11.77 0.36
N ALA A 52 3.30 12.65 -0.28
CA ALA A 52 2.94 13.96 0.24
C ALA A 52 1.47 14.00 0.67
N GLY A 53 1.25 14.17 1.97
CA GLY A 53 -0.06 14.33 2.57
C GLY A 53 -0.08 13.74 3.97
N ALA A 54 -1.28 13.52 4.51
CA ALA A 54 -1.47 12.82 5.76
C ALA A 54 -1.89 11.37 5.45
N ASP A 55 -0.92 10.46 5.55
CA ASP A 55 -1.09 9.07 5.13
C ASP A 55 -1.32 8.12 6.30
N ILE A 56 -1.96 7.00 6.00
CA ILE A 56 -2.20 5.89 6.93
C ILE A 56 -1.49 4.65 6.39
N PHE A 57 -0.67 4.04 7.24
CA PHE A 57 -0.06 2.74 6.97
C PHE A 57 -0.77 1.68 7.81
N VAL A 58 -1.36 0.71 7.14
CA VAL A 58 -2.01 -0.43 7.77
C VAL A 58 -1.03 -1.60 7.74
N TYR A 59 -0.71 -2.10 8.93
CA TYR A 59 0.11 -3.30 9.10
C TYR A 59 -0.81 -4.42 9.56
N GLU A 60 -0.90 -5.49 8.78
CA GLU A 60 -1.63 -6.67 9.22
C GLU A 60 -0.82 -7.40 10.28
N ARG A 61 -1.52 -7.86 11.33
CA ARG A 61 -0.91 -8.74 12.32
C ARG A 61 -1.12 -10.15 11.86
N GLU A 62 -0.03 -10.83 11.55
CA GLU A 62 0.00 -12.28 11.39
C GLU A 62 -0.68 -12.93 12.60
N SER A 63 -1.83 -13.56 12.34
CA SER A 63 -2.59 -14.29 13.36
C SER A 63 -1.96 -15.66 13.46
N THR A 64 -1.05 -15.82 14.43
CA THR A 64 -0.34 -17.07 14.71
C THR A 64 -1.26 -18.12 15.33
#